data_AF-A0A1I1LYD7-F1
#
_entry.id   AF-A0A1I1LYD7-F1
#
_cell.length_a   1.000
_cell.length_b   1.000
_cell.length_c   1.000
_cell.angle_alpha   90.00
_cell.angle_beta   90.00
_cell.angle_gamma   90.00
#
_symmetry.space_group_name_H-M   'P 1'
#
loop_
_entity.id
_entity.type
_entity.pdbx_description
1 polymer ?
#
loop_
_entity_poly.entity_id
_entity_poly.type
_entity_poly.pdbx_seq_one_letter_code
_entity_poly.pdbx_strand_id
1 'polypeptide(L)'
;MKINLSKQQYATLLKLLQYGYWVEDSGSLEGASQETFELEQYLLSLAGEFESNQVFHNAEHELYELNEENAKRLQESIAAYEEMVFWDKLAYYMAQKDIKESLDGKANLEEVTHQLIEREKFYHDHFAEHGTAFLKLQK
;
A
#
# COMPACT_ATOMS: atom_id res chain seq x y z
N MET A 1 27.42 -14.56 1.04
CA MET A 1 26.49 -15.30 0.14
C MET A 1 26.52 -14.59 -1.21
N LYS A 2 26.47 -15.32 -2.34
CA LYS A 2 26.38 -14.73 -3.69
C LYS A 2 25.05 -15.14 -4.32
N ILE A 3 24.22 -14.17 -4.68
CA ILE A 3 22.97 -14.39 -5.43
C ILE A 3 23.24 -13.89 -6.85
N ASN A 4 23.02 -14.75 -7.84
CA ASN A 4 23.12 -14.38 -9.25
C ASN A 4 21.70 -14.16 -9.78
N LEU A 5 21.40 -12.94 -10.23
CA LEU A 5 20.11 -12.60 -10.82
C LEU A 5 20.25 -12.49 -12.33
N SER A 6 19.20 -12.87 -13.07
CA SER A 6 19.04 -12.44 -14.45
C SER A 6 18.58 -10.99 -14.50
N LYS A 7 18.72 -10.34 -15.66
CA LYS A 7 18.16 -9.00 -15.92
C LYS A 7 16.68 -8.88 -15.55
N GLN A 8 15.89 -9.91 -15.86
CA GLN A 8 14.45 -9.95 -15.55
C GLN A 8 14.18 -10.13 -14.05
N GLN A 9 15.00 -10.93 -13.36
CA GLN A 9 14.89 -11.11 -11.92
C GLN A 9 15.28 -9.83 -11.18
N TYR A 10 16.32 -9.13 -11.63
CA TYR A 10 16.71 -7.84 -11.09
C TYR A 10 15.62 -6.77 -11.29
N ALA A 11 15.01 -6.70 -12.49
CA ALA A 11 13.85 -5.85 -12.74
C ALA A 11 12.68 -6.14 -11.77
N THR A 12 12.39 -7.42 -11.54
CA THR A 12 11.36 -7.83 -10.58
C THR A 12 11.72 -7.45 -9.15
N LEU A 13 13.00 -7.62 -8.78
CA LEU A 13 13.51 -7.24 -7.47
C LEU A 13 13.36 -5.74 -7.24
N LEU A 14 13.74 -4.89 -8.20
CA LEU A 14 13.57 -3.44 -8.07
C LEU A 14 12.11 -3.07 -7.86
N LYS A 15 11.19 -3.67 -8.60
CA LYS A 15 9.75 -3.44 -8.39
C LYS A 15 9.30 -3.79 -6.96
N LEU A 16 9.74 -4.95 -6.44
CA LEU A 16 9.40 -5.38 -5.08
C LEU A 16 10.03 -4.49 -4.00
N LEU A 17 11.29 -4.12 -4.19
CA LEU A 17 12.02 -3.18 -3.33
C LEU A 17 11.26 -1.86 -3.20
N GLN A 18 10.79 -1.33 -4.33
CA GLN A 18 10.10 -0.04 -4.36
C GLN A 18 8.73 -0.07 -3.66
N TYR A 19 8.01 -1.20 -3.72
CA TYR A 19 6.82 -1.38 -2.88
C TYR A 19 7.17 -1.43 -1.39
N GLY A 20 8.22 -2.16 -1.02
CA GLY A 20 8.67 -2.25 0.38
C GLY A 20 9.10 -0.88 0.92
N TYR A 21 9.91 -0.16 0.14
CA TYR A 21 10.35 1.19 0.47
C TYR A 21 9.16 2.13 0.67
N TRP A 22 8.20 2.12 -0.26
CA TRP A 22 6.99 2.94 -0.15
C TRP A 22 6.17 2.63 1.12
N VAL A 23 6.01 1.36 1.48
CA VAL A 23 5.28 0.98 2.71
C VAL A 23 5.98 1.49 3.96
N GLU A 24 7.31 1.37 4.02
CA GLU A 24 8.07 1.85 5.18
C GLU A 24 8.06 3.37 5.28
N ASP A 25 8.24 4.04 4.14
CA ASP A 25 8.27 5.50 4.05
C ASP A 25 6.90 6.13 4.38
N SER A 26 5.82 5.59 3.82
CA SER A 26 4.45 6.07 4.09
C SER A 26 3.93 5.69 5.47
N GLY A 27 4.46 4.62 6.08
CA GLY A 27 4.02 4.09 7.37
C GLY A 27 4.58 4.84 8.58
N SER A 28 5.56 5.72 8.38
CA SER A 28 6.30 6.41 9.45
C SER A 28 6.25 7.93 9.26
N LEU A 29 6.07 8.68 10.36
CA LEU A 29 6.23 10.14 10.33
C LEU A 29 7.69 10.56 10.09
N GLU A 30 8.63 9.65 10.36
CA GLU A 30 10.07 9.85 10.19
C GLU A 30 10.56 9.40 8.80
N GLY A 31 9.67 8.83 7.98
CA GLY A 31 10.02 8.20 6.70
C GLY A 31 10.68 6.83 6.86
N ALA A 32 11.24 6.33 5.76
CA ALA A 32 11.98 5.07 5.77
C ALA A 32 13.24 5.15 6.67
N SER A 33 13.62 4.03 7.28
CA SER A 33 14.86 3.96 8.06
C SER A 33 16.10 4.22 7.19
N GLN A 34 17.19 4.64 7.84
CA GLN A 34 18.46 4.86 7.17
C GLN A 34 18.97 3.56 6.51
N GLU A 35 18.81 2.41 7.18
CA GLU A 35 19.19 1.11 6.66
C GLU A 35 18.39 0.74 5.39
N THR A 36 17.09 1.04 5.36
CA THR A 36 16.25 0.81 4.19
C THR A 36 16.63 1.73 3.03
N PHE A 37 16.87 3.01 3.31
CA PHE A 37 17.33 3.97 2.30
C PHE A 37 18.68 3.57 1.69
N GLU A 38 19.67 3.21 2.52
CA GLU A 38 20.98 2.79 2.05
C GLU A 38 20.91 1.51 1.21
N LEU A 39 20.07 0.55 1.61
CA LEU A 39 19.86 -0.67 0.84
C LEU A 39 19.18 -0.38 -0.50
N GLU A 40 18.19 0.51 -0.52
CA GLU A 40 17.47 0.90 -1.72
C GLU A 40 18.41 1.57 -2.73
N GLN A 41 19.18 2.57 -2.28
CA GLN A 41 20.17 3.26 -3.10
C GLN A 41 21.27 2.31 -3.59
N TYR A 42 21.76 1.40 -2.73
CA TYR A 42 22.72 0.39 -3.15
C TYR A 42 22.16 -0.48 -4.29
N LEU A 43 20.93 -1.00 -4.14
CA LEU A 43 20.32 -1.85 -5.16
C LEU A 43 20.04 -1.10 -6.46
N LEU A 44 19.61 0.17 -6.39
CA LEU A 44 19.41 1.01 -7.57
C LEU A 44 20.72 1.34 -8.29
N SER A 45 21.82 1.53 -7.55
CA SER A 45 23.14 1.79 -8.14
C SER A 45 23.65 0.66 -9.04
N LEU A 46 23.19 -0.58 -8.82
CA LEU A 46 23.53 -1.74 -9.63
C LEU A 46 22.80 -1.80 -10.98
N ALA A 47 21.89 -0.86 -11.27
CA ALA A 47 21.05 -0.93 -12.47
C ALA A 47 21.86 -1.00 -13.77
N GLY A 48 23.01 -0.32 -13.82
CA GLY A 48 23.94 -0.38 -14.94
C GLY A 48 24.52 -1.77 -15.19
N GLU A 49 24.82 -2.54 -14.13
CA GLU A 49 25.38 -3.91 -14.24
C GLU A 49 24.38 -4.89 -14.87
N PHE A 50 23.08 -4.62 -14.72
CA PHE A 50 22.00 -5.42 -15.29
C PHE A 50 21.44 -4.84 -16.59
N GLU A 51 22.09 -3.80 -17.16
CA GLU A 51 21.62 -3.07 -18.34
C GLU A 51 20.14 -2.63 -18.19
N SER A 52 19.74 -2.29 -16.96
CA SER A 52 18.39 -1.86 -16.66
C SER A 52 18.24 -0.39 -16.99
N ASN A 53 17.28 -0.06 -17.83
CA ASN A 53 16.92 1.32 -18.16
C ASN A 53 15.92 1.93 -17.16
N GLN A 54 15.55 1.20 -16.11
CA GLN A 54 14.51 1.61 -15.16
C GLN A 54 14.96 2.67 -14.17
N VAL A 55 16.27 2.90 -14.05
CA VAL A 55 16.88 3.77 -13.05
C VAL A 55 17.78 4.78 -13.75
N PHE A 56 17.83 6.00 -13.23
CA PHE A 56 18.81 7.01 -13.63
C PHE A 56 19.53 7.56 -12.40
N HIS A 57 20.71 8.13 -12.62
CA HIS A 57 21.45 8.84 -11.58
C HIS A 57 21.09 10.33 -11.62
N ASN A 58 20.47 10.82 -10.55
CA ASN A 58 20.20 12.23 -10.33
C ASN A 58 21.48 12.90 -9.78
N ALA A 59 22.23 13.56 -10.67
CA ALA A 59 23.48 14.21 -10.30
C ALA A 59 23.31 15.44 -9.38
N GLU A 60 22.12 16.02 -9.28
CA GLU A 60 21.87 17.17 -8.38
C GLU A 60 21.80 16.71 -6.92
N HIS A 61 21.25 15.52 -6.68
CA HIS A 61 21.08 14.95 -5.34
C HIS A 61 22.06 13.82 -5.03
N GLU A 62 22.86 13.39 -6.01
CA GLU A 62 23.76 12.23 -5.94
C GLU A 62 23.00 10.93 -5.57
N LEU A 63 21.77 10.80 -6.09
CA LEU A 63 20.87 9.67 -5.82
C LEU A 63 20.54 8.89 -7.09
N TYR A 64 20.18 7.62 -6.91
CA TYR A 64 19.57 6.81 -7.95
C TYR A 64 18.06 6.82 -7.80
N GLU A 65 17.35 7.03 -8.90
CA GLU A 65 15.90 7.17 -8.93
C GLU A 65 15.30 6.35 -10.06
N LEU A 66 14.05 5.89 -9.89
CA LEU A 66 13.30 5.31 -10.99
C LEU A 66 13.09 6.33 -12.10
N ASN A 67 13.22 5.90 -13.36
CA ASN A 67 12.83 6.73 -14.49
C ASN A 67 11.32 7.04 -14.46
N GLU A 68 10.91 8.07 -15.18
CA GLU A 68 9.53 8.57 -15.19
C GLU A 68 8.49 7.48 -15.51
N GLU A 69 8.78 6.61 -16.50
CA GLU A 69 7.86 5.54 -16.89
C GLU A 69 7.63 4.52 -15.77
N ASN A 70 8.71 4.11 -15.07
CA ASN A 70 8.62 3.12 -14.01
C ASN A 70 8.08 3.74 -12.72
N ALA A 71 8.45 4.99 -12.40
CA ALA A 71 7.86 5.74 -11.30
C ALA A 71 6.34 5.87 -11.48
N LYS A 72 5.88 6.20 -12.69
CA LYS A 72 4.45 6.27 -13.00
C LYS A 72 3.74 4.93 -12.81
N ARG A 73 4.30 3.83 -13.34
CA ARG A 73 3.72 2.48 -13.18
C ARG A 73 3.66 2.04 -11.72
N LEU A 74 4.68 2.38 -10.95
CA LEU A 74 4.71 2.12 -9.50
C LEU A 74 3.59 2.89 -8.81
N GLN A 75 3.46 4.19 -9.09
CA GLN A 75 2.42 5.05 -8.54
C GLN A 75 1.01 4.57 -8.91
N GLU A 76 0.77 4.16 -10.15
CA GLU A 76 -0.52 3.58 -10.57
C GLU A 76 -0.85 2.31 -9.78
N SER A 77 0.15 1.46 -9.53
CA SER A 77 -0.04 0.23 -8.74
C SER A 77 -0.34 0.53 -7.27
N ILE A 78 0.37 1.50 -6.69
CA ILE A 78 0.18 1.95 -5.31
C ILE A 78 -1.20 2.57 -5.16
N ALA A 79 -1.59 3.49 -6.05
CA ALA A 79 -2.89 4.15 -6.00
C ALA A 79 -4.05 3.15 -6.08
N ALA A 80 -3.94 2.14 -6.95
CA ALA A 80 -4.95 1.08 -7.02
C ALA A 80 -5.06 0.26 -5.72
N TYR A 81 -3.93 -0.01 -5.06
CA TYR A 81 -3.91 -0.69 -3.77
C TYR A 81 -4.49 0.19 -2.65
N GLU A 82 -4.08 1.46 -2.57
CA GLU A 82 -4.59 2.42 -1.58
C GLU A 82 -6.11 2.61 -1.71
N GLU A 83 -6.62 2.74 -2.94
CA GLU A 83 -8.06 2.86 -3.21
C GLU A 83 -8.82 1.62 -2.70
N MET A 84 -8.32 0.41 -3.00
CA MET A 84 -8.91 -0.83 -2.50
C MET A 84 -8.91 -0.86 -0.95
N VAL A 85 -7.76 -0.59 -0.33
CA VAL A 85 -7.63 -0.60 1.14
C VAL A 85 -8.53 0.46 1.79
N PHE A 86 -8.67 1.63 1.18
CA PHE A 86 -9.53 2.69 1.68
C PHE A 86 -10.99 2.21 1.79
N TRP A 87 -11.53 1.62 0.72
CA TRP A 87 -12.91 1.13 0.71
C TRP A 87 -13.13 -0.02 1.70
N ASP A 88 -12.20 -0.97 1.76
CA ASP A 88 -12.23 -2.07 2.73
C ASP A 88 -12.25 -1.55 4.17
N LYS A 89 -11.33 -0.62 4.50
CA LYS A 89 -11.26 -0.03 5.84
C LYS A 89 -12.50 0.76 6.18
N LEU A 90 -13.02 1.54 5.23
CA LEU A 90 -14.22 2.34 5.46
C LEU A 90 -15.44 1.44 5.73
N ALA A 91 -15.63 0.38 4.96
CA ALA A 91 -16.70 -0.60 5.16
C ALA A 91 -16.59 -1.29 6.53
N TYR A 92 -15.38 -1.74 6.87
CA TYR A 92 -15.08 -2.34 8.17
C TYR A 92 -15.40 -1.39 9.33
N TYR A 93 -14.96 -0.13 9.29
CA TYR A 93 -15.18 0.81 10.39
C TYR A 93 -16.65 1.20 10.55
N MET A 94 -17.39 1.32 9.45
CA MET A 94 -18.83 1.58 9.49
C MET A 94 -19.60 0.38 10.07
N ALA A 95 -19.27 -0.84 9.64
CA ALA A 95 -19.84 -2.05 10.20
C ALA A 95 -19.55 -2.17 11.71
N GLN A 96 -18.31 -1.89 12.12
CA GLN A 96 -17.91 -1.94 13.51
C GLN A 96 -18.60 -0.88 14.37
N LYS A 97 -18.86 0.31 13.81
CA LYS A 97 -19.63 1.37 14.46
C LYS A 97 -21.06 0.91 14.73
N ASP A 98 -21.76 0.43 13.71
CA ASP A 98 -23.16 -0.01 13.84
C ASP A 98 -23.30 -1.12 14.88
N ILE A 99 -22.38 -2.09 14.88
CA ILE A 99 -22.39 -3.20 15.83
C ILE A 99 -22.19 -2.70 17.26
N LYS A 100 -21.27 -1.76 17.49
CA LYS A 100 -21.07 -1.17 18.83
C LYS A 100 -22.32 -0.43 19.32
N GLU A 101 -23.06 0.22 18.42
CA GLU A 101 -24.30 0.93 18.76
C GLU A 101 -25.48 -0.02 18.99
N SER A 102 -25.48 -1.20 18.37
CA SER A 102 -26.58 -2.19 18.48
C SER A 102 -26.43 -3.20 19.62
N LEU A 103 -25.24 -3.37 20.18
CA LEU A 103 -24.96 -4.41 21.18
C LEU A 103 -25.18 -3.92 22.63
N ASP A 104 -26.32 -4.28 23.22
CA ASP A 104 -26.63 -4.10 24.65
C ASP A 104 -25.91 -5.12 25.58
N GLY A 105 -24.64 -5.43 25.29
CA GLY A 105 -23.74 -6.12 26.23
C GLY A 105 -23.92 -7.63 26.44
N LYS A 106 -24.61 -8.37 25.55
CA LYS A 106 -24.82 -9.83 25.70
C LYS A 106 -24.67 -10.71 24.44
N ALA A 107 -24.03 -10.23 23.38
CA ALA A 107 -23.76 -11.09 22.22
C ALA A 107 -22.52 -11.97 22.44
N ASN A 108 -22.58 -13.21 21.97
CA ASN A 108 -21.41 -14.09 21.94
C ASN A 108 -20.48 -13.72 20.77
N LEU A 109 -19.21 -14.13 20.82
CA LEU A 109 -18.19 -13.73 19.83
C LEU A 109 -18.54 -14.15 18.39
N GLU A 110 -19.16 -15.32 18.23
CA GLU A 110 -19.53 -15.87 16.92
C GLU A 110 -20.62 -15.04 16.25
N GLU A 111 -21.64 -14.65 17.01
CA GLU A 111 -22.73 -13.79 16.57
C GLU A 111 -22.23 -12.39 16.18
N VAL A 112 -21.33 -11.81 16.99
CA VAL A 112 -20.70 -10.52 16.67
C VAL A 112 -19.87 -10.61 15.38
N THR A 113 -19.12 -11.70 15.20
CA THR A 113 -18.30 -11.90 14.00
C THR A 113 -19.17 -12.07 12.76
N HIS A 114 -20.26 -12.83 12.85
CA HIS A 114 -21.19 -13.02 11.75
C HIS A 114 -21.85 -11.70 11.34
N GLN A 115 -22.37 -10.93 12.30
CA GLN A 115 -22.96 -9.63 12.04
C GLN A 115 -21.96 -8.65 11.42
N LEU A 116 -20.69 -8.71 11.82
CA LEU A 116 -19.62 -7.87 11.26
C LEU A 116 -19.42 -8.17 9.78
N ILE A 117 -19.31 -9.44 9.41
CA ILE A 117 -19.15 -9.85 8.01
C ILE A 117 -20.35 -9.40 7.15
N GLU A 118 -21.57 -9.59 7.65
CA GLU A 118 -22.78 -9.17 6.91
C GLU A 118 -22.86 -7.65 6.75
N ARG A 119 -22.50 -6.90 7.80
CA ARG A 119 -22.50 -5.43 7.75
C ARG A 119 -21.40 -4.87 6.88
N GLU A 120 -20.21 -5.46 6.93
CA GLU A 120 -19.10 -5.07 6.05
C GLU A 120 -19.47 -5.29 4.58
N LYS A 121 -20.07 -6.44 4.25
CA LYS A 121 -20.60 -6.70 2.91
C LYS A 121 -21.65 -5.67 2.49
N PHE A 122 -22.59 -5.34 3.37
CA PHE A 122 -23.59 -4.31 3.10
C PHE A 122 -22.92 -2.96 2.75
N TYR A 123 -21.90 -2.55 3.51
CA TYR A 123 -21.20 -1.30 3.26
C TYR A 123 -20.37 -1.33 1.97
N HIS A 124 -19.76 -2.47 1.62
CA HIS A 124 -19.12 -2.65 0.31
C HIS A 124 -20.09 -2.42 -0.84
N ASP A 125 -21.25 -3.10 -0.82
CA ASP A 125 -22.27 -2.96 -1.86
C ASP A 125 -22.79 -1.51 -1.90
N HIS A 126 -23.03 -0.91 -0.74
CA HIS A 126 -23.50 0.47 -0.63
C HIS A 126 -22.49 1.48 -1.20
N PHE A 127 -21.20 1.34 -0.89
CA PHE A 127 -20.16 2.24 -1.40
C PHE A 127 -19.88 2.03 -2.89
N ALA A 128 -20.00 0.80 -3.39
CA ALA A 128 -19.91 0.53 -4.82
C ALA A 128 -21.03 1.24 -5.61
N GLU A 129 -22.25 1.33 -5.05
CA GLU A 129 -23.38 1.97 -5.71
C GLU A 129 -23.42 3.50 -5.52
N HIS A 130 -23.03 3.99 -4.35
CA HIS A 130 -23.29 5.37 -3.95
C HIS A 130 -22.06 6.20 -3.60
N GLY A 131 -20.86 5.60 -3.58
CA GLY A 131 -19.64 6.24 -3.10
C GLY A 131 -19.83 6.81 -1.69
N THR A 132 -19.40 8.04 -1.46
CA THR A 132 -19.46 8.70 -0.15
C THR A 132 -20.71 9.54 0.09
N ALA A 133 -21.69 9.51 -0.80
CA ALA A 133 -22.83 10.45 -0.81
C ALA A 133 -23.67 10.43 0.49
N PHE A 134 -23.73 9.28 1.17
CA PHE A 134 -24.53 9.08 2.39
C PHE A 134 -23.69 9.07 3.68
N LEU A 135 -22.39 9.33 3.60
CA LEU A 135 -21.54 9.44 4.77
C LEU A 135 -21.84 10.75 5.53
N LYS A 136 -22.09 10.61 6.83
CA LYS A 136 -22.30 11.75 7.73
C LYS A 136 -21.15 11.85 8.72
N LEU A 137 -20.40 12.94 8.63
CA LEU A 137 -19.38 13.30 9.61
C LEU A 137 -20.08 13.92 10.84
N GLN A 138 -19.94 13.27 11.99
CA GLN A 138 -20.35 13.86 13.26
C GLN A 138 -19.26 14.86 13.69
N LYS A 139 -19.68 16.08 14.02
CA LYS A 139 -18.81 17.13 14.57
C LYS A 139 -18.67 17.00 16.07
#